data_AF-A0A3S5B0C2-F1
#
_entry.id   AF-A0A3S5B0C2-F1
#
_cell.length_a   1.000
_cell.length_b   1.000
_cell.length_c   1.000
_cell.angle_alpha   90.00
_cell.angle_beta   90.00
_cell.angle_gamma   90.00
#
_symmetry.space_group_name_H-M   'P 1'
#
loop_
_entity.id
_entity.type
_entity.pdbx_description
1 polymer ?
#
loop_
_entity_poly.entity_id
_entity_poly.type
_entity_poly.pdbx_seq_one_letter_code
_entity_poly.pdbx_strand_id
1 'polypeptide(L)'
;MSLSRYRKAPHSLSPEQAAAASQYWTAARRLAAYPAGRLPDVNSLPVIDRYDWPAPPSPAVVMIDKRMLTEYPRYRSSRSAS
;
A
#
# COMPACT_ATOMS: atom_id res chain seq x y z
N MET A 1 23.53 45.63 1.74
CA MET A 1 23.50 44.60 0.66
C MET A 1 22.21 43.80 0.78
N SER A 2 21.33 43.87 -0.21
CA SER A 2 20.04 43.15 -0.23
C SER A 2 20.18 41.88 -1.04
N LEU A 3 19.86 40.72 -0.45
CA LEU A 3 19.87 39.43 -1.12
C LEU A 3 18.65 39.37 -2.04
N SER A 4 18.85 39.64 -3.34
CA SER A 4 17.83 39.44 -4.37
C SER A 4 17.43 37.98 -4.39
N ARG A 5 16.31 37.65 -3.71
CA ARG A 5 15.63 36.37 -3.85
C ARG A 5 15.25 36.25 -5.32
N TYR A 6 16.02 35.48 -6.08
CA TYR A 6 15.63 34.98 -7.39
C TYR A 6 14.35 34.14 -7.21
N ARG A 7 13.20 34.80 -7.15
CA ARG A 7 11.92 34.15 -7.42
C ARG A 7 11.95 33.85 -8.91
N LYS A 8 12.39 32.64 -9.24
CA LYS A 8 12.30 32.08 -10.59
C LYS A 8 10.87 32.34 -11.09
N ALA A 9 10.74 33.17 -12.12
CA ALA A 9 9.44 33.54 -12.68
C ALA A 9 8.67 32.25 -13.03
N PRO A 10 7.36 32.17 -12.76
CA PRO A 10 6.56 31.04 -13.22
C PRO A 10 6.74 30.96 -14.72
N HIS A 11 7.29 29.85 -15.20
CA HIS A 11 7.43 29.64 -16.64
C HIS A 11 6.00 29.59 -17.17
N SER A 12 5.63 30.52 -18.04
CA SER A 12 4.34 30.50 -18.72
C SER A 12 4.32 29.21 -19.55
N LEU A 13 3.61 28.20 -19.07
CA LEU A 13 3.46 26.94 -19.78
C LEU A 13 2.71 27.22 -21.08
N SER A 14 3.25 26.73 -22.20
CA SER A 14 2.50 26.68 -23.46
C SER A 14 1.19 25.91 -23.24
N PRO A 15 0.08 26.25 -23.93
CA PRO A 15 -1.18 25.50 -23.83
C PRO A 15 -0.99 23.99 -24.05
N GLU A 16 -0.05 23.59 -24.92
CA GLU A 16 0.33 22.19 -25.11
C GLU A 16 0.97 21.57 -23.85
N GLN A 17 1.88 22.30 -23.20
CA GLN A 17 2.54 21.85 -21.97
C GLN A 17 1.56 21.76 -20.80
N ALA A 18 0.59 22.67 -20.71
CA ALA A 18 -0.48 22.61 -19.71
C ALA A 18 -1.38 21.38 -19.93
N ALA A 19 -1.71 21.08 -21.19
CA ALA A 19 -2.46 19.87 -21.54
C ALA A 19 -1.68 18.59 -21.19
N ALA A 20 -0.39 18.53 -21.54
CA ALA A 20 0.48 17.42 -21.19
C ALA A 20 0.57 17.25 -19.66
N ALA A 21 0.79 18.33 -18.91
CA ALA A 21 0.83 18.30 -17.45
C ALA A 21 -0.48 17.75 -16.85
N SER A 22 -1.63 18.17 -17.37
CA SER A 22 -2.94 17.66 -16.95
C SER A 22 -3.08 16.14 -17.20
N GLN A 23 -2.62 15.66 -18.36
CA GLN A 23 -2.59 14.24 -18.69
C GLN A 23 -1.67 13.46 -17.73
N TYR A 24 -0.47 13.96 -17.45
CA TYR A 24 0.45 13.36 -16.48
C TYR A 24 -0.15 13.28 -15.08
N TRP A 25 -0.76 14.36 -14.59
CA TRP A 25 -1.42 14.38 -13.27
C TRP A 25 -2.59 13.39 -13.20
N THR A 26 -3.35 13.26 -14.27
CA THR A 26 -4.47 12.30 -14.34
C THR A 26 -3.95 10.87 -14.32
N ALA A 27 -2.89 10.57 -15.06
CA ALA A 27 -2.23 9.27 -15.04
C ALA A 27 -1.66 8.95 -13.64
N ALA A 28 -0.98 9.91 -13.01
CA ALA A 28 -0.42 9.75 -11.67
C ALA A 28 -1.48 9.44 -10.61
N ARG A 29 -2.64 10.12 -10.63
CA ARG A 29 -3.76 9.81 -9.72
C ARG A 29 -4.31 8.41 -9.91
N ARG A 30 -4.38 7.90 -11.14
CA ARG A 30 -4.81 6.51 -11.40
C ARG A 30 -3.82 5.50 -10.82
N LEU A 31 -2.52 5.80 -10.89
CA LEU A 31 -1.46 4.93 -10.37
C LEU A 31 -1.32 5.01 -8.85
N ALA A 32 -1.78 6.08 -8.19
CA ALA A 32 -1.70 6.23 -6.74
C ALA A 32 -2.48 5.15 -5.95
N ALA A 33 -3.46 4.49 -6.59
CA ALA A 33 -4.17 3.36 -6.00
C ALA A 33 -3.33 2.07 -5.98
N TYR A 34 -2.23 2.02 -6.76
CA TYR A 34 -1.39 0.85 -6.91
C TYR A 34 0.00 1.15 -6.33
N PRO A 35 0.42 0.51 -5.21
CA PRO A 35 1.69 0.81 -4.57
C PRO A 35 2.91 0.52 -5.46
N ALA A 36 2.76 -0.36 -6.47
CA ALA A 36 3.78 -0.65 -7.46
C ALA A 36 3.92 0.42 -8.57
N GLY A 37 3.09 1.48 -8.56
CA GLY A 37 3.14 2.55 -9.56
C GLY A 37 2.79 2.12 -10.99
N ARG A 38 2.17 0.95 -11.15
CA ARG A 38 1.76 0.39 -12.45
C ARG A 38 0.39 -0.24 -12.34
N LEU A 39 -0.35 -0.23 -13.45
CA LEU A 39 -1.61 -0.94 -13.55
C LEU A 39 -1.35 -2.47 -13.54
N PRO A 40 -2.21 -3.26 -12.90
CA PRO A 40 -2.16 -4.71 -13.00
C PRO A 40 -2.41 -5.18 -14.44
N ASP A 41 -1.76 -6.27 -14.85
CA ASP A 41 -2.06 -6.98 -16.10
C ASP A 41 -3.49 -7.56 -16.08
N VAL A 42 -4.07 -7.84 -17.24
CA VAL A 42 -5.41 -8.44 -17.38
C VAL A 42 -5.53 -9.79 -16.67
N ASN A 43 -4.42 -10.53 -16.54
CA ASN A 43 -4.37 -11.82 -15.84
C ASN A 43 -3.98 -11.69 -14.36
N SER A 44 -3.90 -10.47 -13.82
CA SER A 44 -3.57 -10.28 -12.41
C SER A 44 -4.73 -10.76 -11.53
N LEU A 45 -4.38 -11.24 -10.34
CA LEU A 45 -5.36 -11.51 -9.30
C LEU A 45 -6.19 -10.24 -9.02
N PRO A 46 -7.48 -10.38 -8.69
CA PRO A 46 -8.31 -9.25 -8.32
C PRO A 46 -7.69 -8.47 -7.16
N VAL A 47 -7.98 -7.17 -7.10
CA VAL A 47 -7.58 -6.32 -5.97
C VAL A 47 -8.16 -6.93 -4.69
N ILE A 48 -7.29 -7.16 -3.70
CA ILE A 48 -7.67 -7.61 -2.37
C ILE A 48 -8.54 -6.50 -1.74
N ASP A 49 -9.81 -6.80 -1.46
CA ASP A 49 -10.71 -5.87 -0.78
C ASP A 49 -10.41 -5.82 0.73
N ARG A 50 -10.92 -4.79 1.40
CA ARG A 50 -10.78 -4.62 2.85
C ARG A 50 -11.26 -5.85 3.63
N TYR A 51 -12.25 -6.57 3.11
CA TYR A 51 -12.89 -7.71 3.78
C TYR A 51 -12.37 -9.07 3.36
N ASP A 52 -11.43 -9.15 2.41
CA ASP A 52 -10.79 -10.42 2.04
C ASP A 52 -9.90 -10.96 3.17
N TRP A 53 -9.51 -10.09 4.10
CA TRP A 53 -8.76 -10.50 5.29
C TRP A 53 -9.71 -11.16 6.29
N PRO A 54 -9.42 -12.41 6.71
CA PRO A 54 -10.21 -13.04 7.76
C PRO A 54 -10.16 -12.15 9.02
N ALA A 55 -11.26 -12.13 9.78
CA ALA A 55 -11.25 -11.51 11.08
C ALA A 55 -10.06 -12.07 11.89
N PRO A 56 -9.35 -11.22 12.66
CA PRO A 56 -8.30 -11.72 13.52
C PRO A 56 -8.89 -12.79 14.46
N PRO A 57 -8.12 -13.83 14.82
CA PRO A 57 -8.59 -14.86 15.73
C PRO A 57 -9.10 -14.21 17.01
N SER A 58 -10.18 -14.75 17.57
CA SER A 58 -10.76 -14.18 18.79
C SER A 58 -9.69 -14.11 19.89
N PRO A 59 -9.71 -13.06 20.74
CA PRO A 59 -8.72 -12.92 21.82
C PRO A 59 -8.63 -14.16 22.71
N ALA A 60 -9.75 -14.86 22.91
CA ALA A 60 -9.81 -16.11 23.67
C ALA A 60 -8.96 -17.22 23.02
N VAL A 61 -9.08 -17.42 21.70
CA VAL A 61 -8.28 -18.42 20.97
C VAL A 61 -6.79 -18.08 21.06
N VAL A 62 -6.42 -16.81 20.91
CA VAL A 62 -5.01 -16.37 21.03
C VAL A 62 -4.46 -16.64 22.43
N MET A 63 -5.23 -16.40 23.49
CA MET A 63 -4.78 -16.66 24.87
C MET A 63 -4.61 -18.16 25.15
N ILE A 64 -5.54 -19.00 24.67
CA ILE A 64 -5.44 -20.45 24.79
C ILE A 64 -4.19 -20.95 24.06
N ASP A 65 -3.97 -20.51 22.83
CA ASP A 65 -2.80 -20.87 22.04
C ASP A 65 -1.50 -20.50 22.73
N LYS A 66 -1.42 -19.28 23.29
CA LYS A 66 -0.25 -18.83 24.05
C LYS A 66 0.02 -19.74 25.24
N ARG A 67 -1.00 -20.05 26.05
CA ARG A 67 -0.87 -20.96 27.20
C ARG A 67 -0.44 -22.37 26.77
N MET A 68 -1.06 -22.91 25.71
CA MET A 68 -0.73 -24.25 25.21
C MET A 68 0.70 -24.33 24.67
N LEU A 69 1.18 -23.27 24.00
CA LEU A 69 2.56 -23.20 23.52
C LEU A 69 3.59 -23.03 24.64
N THR A 70 3.23 -22.39 25.77
CA THR A 70 4.12 -22.23 26.93
C THR A 70 4.11 -23.43 27.88
N GLU A 71 2.94 -24.01 28.14
CA GLU A 71 2.76 -25.05 29.17
C GLU A 71 2.92 -26.47 28.60
N TYR A 72 2.65 -26.68 27.31
CA TYR A 72 2.65 -28.01 26.69
C TYR A 72 3.60 -28.06 25.49
N PRO A 73 4.90 -28.34 25.69
CA PRO A 73 5.90 -28.40 24.61
C PRO A 73 5.57 -29.42 23.50
N ARG A 74 4.82 -30.47 23.85
CA ARG A 74 4.29 -31.45 22.89
C ARG A 74 3.30 -30.82 21.89
N TYR A 75 2.48 -29.87 22.34
CA TYR A 75 1.51 -29.14 21.51
C TYR A 75 2.21 -28.24 20.49
N ARG A 76 3.32 -27.61 20.88
CA ARG A 76 4.17 -26.82 19.96
C ARG A 76 4.71 -27.67 18.80
N SER A 77 5.16 -28.89 19.12
CA SER A 77 5.76 -29.81 18.13
C SER A 77 4.73 -30.31 17.11
N SER A 78 3.48 -30.54 17.53
CA SER A 78 2.39 -30.93 16.63
C SER A 78 1.93 -29.79 15.71
N ARG A 79 2.07 -28.53 16.12
CA ARG A 79 1.56 -27.36 15.37
C ARG A 79 2.51 -26.88 14.28
N SER A 80 3.81 -27.14 14.41
CA SER A 80 4.84 -26.78 13.42
C SER A 80 4.96 -27.77 12.26
N ALA A 81 4.24 -28.91 12.33
CA ALA A 81 4.30 -29.98 11.35
C ALA A 81 3.09 -29.98 10.37
N SER A 82 2.25 -28.95 10.42
CA SER A 82 1.05 -28.76 9.57
C SER A 82 1.22 -27.62 8.59
#